data_AF-A0A961UCL2-F1
#
_entry.id   AF-A0A961UCL2-F1
#
_cell.length_a   1.000
_cell.length_b   1.000
_cell.length_c   1.000
_cell.angle_alpha   90.00
_cell.angle_beta   90.00
_cell.angle_gamma   90.00
#
_symmetry.space_group_name_H-M   'P 1'
#
loop_
_entity.id
_entity.type
_entity.pdbx_description
1 polymer ?
#
loop_
_entity_poly.entity_id
_entity_poly.type
_entity_poly.pdbx_seq_one_letter_code
_entity_poly.pdbx_strand_id
1 'polypeptide(L)'
;MLQRRFRIENAAPNAGVADGDGAAAARHREVLQAIGDLQRALAPASDEALRIVENHAAGEQALQFAEARKLKSELEEIQAAIADTKREIATLHRNSLRDRNSIHVTDELGAIVSDTEQATETILSVAETIDQQAGDLVAALRGAEGDLARDIQEHVVRIFEACNFQDLTGQRITKVVGALKFIEERVERMMDIWGGLDGFDDVEAEERPAREGDAALLNGPALDGAEGVASQDDIDALFD
;
A
#
# COMPACT_ATOMS: atom_id res chain seq x y z
N MET A 1 66.71 -58.22 86.92
CA MET A 1 66.25 -58.00 88.32
C MET A 1 64.73 -58.07 88.30
N LEU A 2 64.09 -58.99 89.04
CA LEU A 2 63.37 -58.72 90.32
C LEU A 2 62.19 -57.75 90.10
N GLN A 3 60.92 -58.03 90.43
CA GLN A 3 60.37 -58.95 91.46
C GLN A 3 58.95 -59.49 91.13
N ARG A 4 58.47 -60.48 91.91
CA ARG A 4 57.15 -61.14 91.79
C ARG A 4 56.09 -60.54 92.75
N ARG A 5 54.79 -60.64 92.41
CA ARG A 5 53.66 -61.22 93.22
C ARG A 5 52.31 -61.01 92.48
N PHE A 6 51.41 -62.00 92.28
CA PHE A 6 50.48 -62.70 93.22
C PHE A 6 49.45 -61.74 93.88
N ARG A 7 48.12 -62.01 94.03
CA ARG A 7 47.22 -63.13 93.60
C ARG A 7 45.75 -62.84 94.08
N ILE A 8 44.70 -63.25 93.32
CA ILE A 8 43.23 -63.33 93.69
C ILE A 8 42.58 -62.05 94.27
N GLU A 9 41.28 -61.75 94.27
CA GLU A 9 39.97 -62.43 94.15
C GLU A 9 38.90 -61.37 93.71
N ASN A 10 37.61 -61.58 93.36
CA ASN A 10 36.75 -62.76 93.16
C ASN A 10 35.56 -62.40 92.20
N ALA A 11 34.71 -63.38 91.87
CA ALA A 11 33.26 -63.32 91.53
C ALA A 11 32.72 -62.35 90.44
N ALA A 12 32.22 -62.93 89.34
CA ALA A 12 31.08 -62.41 88.61
C ALA A 12 29.76 -62.77 89.36
N PRO A 13 28.64 -62.06 89.11
CA PRO A 13 27.81 -62.50 87.99
C PRO A 13 27.19 -61.38 87.13
N ASN A 14 27.32 -61.57 85.81
CA ASN A 14 26.26 -61.43 84.79
C ASN A 14 25.36 -60.16 84.77
N ALA A 15 25.66 -59.22 83.87
CA ALA A 15 24.65 -58.37 83.23
C ALA A 15 25.12 -57.98 81.80
N GLY A 16 24.24 -58.16 80.81
CA GLY A 16 24.59 -58.22 79.39
C GLY A 16 25.27 -57.00 78.75
N VAL A 17 26.22 -57.29 77.85
CA VAL A 17 26.63 -56.38 76.78
C VAL A 17 25.88 -56.80 75.51
N ALA A 18 24.63 -56.38 75.40
CA ALA A 18 23.75 -56.67 74.28
C ALA A 18 22.81 -55.48 73.97
N ASP A 19 23.40 -54.31 73.70
CA ASP A 19 22.64 -53.07 73.42
C ASP A 19 23.18 -52.23 72.24
N GLY A 20 24.38 -52.54 71.72
CA GLY A 20 24.95 -51.80 70.59
C GLY A 20 24.14 -51.94 69.29
N ASP A 21 23.66 -53.16 69.02
CA ASP A 21 22.93 -53.50 67.79
C ASP A 21 21.47 -53.05 67.84
N GLY A 22 20.81 -53.19 69.00
CA GLY A 22 19.46 -52.68 69.25
C GLY A 22 19.37 -51.16 69.12
N ALA A 23 20.34 -50.43 69.69
CA ALA A 23 20.41 -48.98 69.58
C ALA A 23 20.74 -48.52 68.15
N ALA A 24 21.56 -49.27 67.39
CA ALA A 24 21.82 -48.99 65.98
C ALA A 24 20.55 -49.20 65.12
N ALA A 25 19.84 -50.31 65.32
CA ALA A 25 18.57 -50.59 64.64
C ALA A 25 17.44 -49.61 65.04
N ALA A 26 17.45 -49.09 66.27
CA ALA A 26 16.55 -48.01 66.70
C ALA A 26 16.82 -46.71 65.95
N ARG A 27 18.08 -46.22 65.95
CA ARG A 27 18.48 -45.03 65.18
C ARG A 27 18.25 -45.19 63.68
N HIS A 28 18.45 -46.38 63.12
CA HIS A 28 18.15 -46.65 61.72
C HIS A 28 16.66 -46.54 61.39
N ARG A 29 15.78 -47.08 62.26
CA ARG A 29 14.32 -46.91 62.12
C ARG A 29 13.89 -45.45 62.29
N GLU A 30 14.48 -44.73 63.24
CA GLU A 30 14.25 -43.29 63.45
C GLU A 30 14.64 -42.47 62.20
N VAL A 31 15.80 -42.75 61.59
CA VAL A 31 16.23 -42.11 60.33
C VAL A 31 15.30 -42.48 59.17
N LEU A 32 14.91 -43.75 59.01
CA LEU A 32 13.96 -44.15 57.96
C LEU A 32 12.58 -43.53 58.16
N GLN A 33 12.12 -43.40 59.41
CA GLN A 33 10.88 -42.72 59.75
C GLN A 33 10.97 -41.22 59.43
N ALA A 34 12.06 -40.55 59.83
CA ALA A 34 12.29 -39.15 59.51
C ALA A 34 12.37 -38.90 57.99
N ILE A 35 13.00 -39.79 57.22
CA ILE A 35 12.99 -39.75 55.75
C ILE A 35 11.57 -39.92 55.21
N GLY A 36 10.79 -40.87 55.73
CA GLY A 36 9.40 -41.10 55.31
C GLY A 36 8.45 -39.95 55.69
N ASP A 37 8.67 -39.29 56.82
CA ASP A 37 7.96 -38.08 57.24
C ASP A 37 8.35 -36.89 56.35
N LEU A 38 9.64 -36.73 56.04
CA LEU A 38 10.13 -35.69 55.14
C LEU A 38 9.65 -35.89 53.69
N GLN A 39 9.58 -37.14 53.21
CA GLN A 39 8.96 -37.48 51.92
C GLN A 39 7.47 -37.15 51.89
N ARG A 40 6.73 -37.47 52.97
CA ARG A 40 5.31 -37.08 53.09
C ARG A 40 5.10 -35.57 53.18
N ALA A 41 6.06 -34.82 53.72
CA ALA A 41 6.04 -33.36 53.76
C ALA A 41 6.42 -32.71 52.41
N LEU A 42 7.37 -33.29 51.66
CA LEU A 42 7.80 -32.78 50.35
C LEU A 42 6.85 -33.15 49.20
N ALA A 43 6.16 -34.29 49.27
CA ALA A 43 5.22 -34.73 48.22
C ALA A 43 4.21 -33.64 47.78
N PRO A 44 3.44 -33.00 48.67
CA PRO A 44 2.50 -31.95 48.26
C PRO A 44 3.18 -30.70 47.68
N ALA A 45 4.41 -30.37 48.12
CA ALA A 45 5.17 -29.25 47.58
C ALA A 45 5.73 -29.56 46.17
N SER A 46 6.08 -30.83 45.90
CA SER A 46 6.51 -31.28 44.58
C SER A 46 5.34 -31.32 43.59
N ASP A 47 4.18 -31.81 44.01
CA ASP A 47 2.96 -31.83 43.18
C ASP A 47 2.50 -30.41 42.83
N GLU A 48 2.56 -29.48 43.79
CA GLU A 48 2.21 -28.07 43.55
C GLU A 48 3.21 -27.38 42.62
N ALA A 49 4.52 -27.64 42.77
CA ALA A 49 5.52 -27.14 41.83
C ALA A 49 5.29 -27.66 40.40
N LEU A 50 4.91 -28.94 40.24
CA LEU A 50 4.58 -29.52 38.94
C LEU A 50 3.36 -28.83 38.31
N ARG A 51 2.29 -28.65 39.07
CA ARG A 51 1.07 -27.93 38.63
C ARG A 51 1.35 -26.48 38.26
N ILE A 52 2.21 -25.79 38.99
CA ILE A 52 2.60 -24.41 38.66
C ILE A 52 3.30 -24.39 37.29
N VAL A 53 4.22 -25.31 37.02
CA VAL A 53 4.90 -25.41 35.71
C VAL A 53 3.94 -25.79 34.59
N GLU A 54 3.04 -26.75 34.80
CA GLU A 54 2.01 -27.14 33.82
C GLU A 54 1.05 -25.98 33.50
N ASN A 55 0.61 -25.23 34.51
CA ASN A 55 -0.26 -24.07 34.34
C ASN A 55 0.46 -22.90 33.64
N HIS A 56 1.74 -22.68 33.90
CA HIS A 56 2.53 -21.67 33.17
C HIS A 56 2.74 -22.07 31.71
N ALA A 57 3.10 -23.32 31.43
CA ALA A 57 3.26 -23.82 30.07
C ALA A 57 1.94 -23.75 29.28
N ALA A 58 0.81 -24.12 29.90
CA ALA A 58 -0.52 -23.96 29.31
C ALA A 58 -0.90 -22.49 29.08
N GLY A 59 -0.51 -21.59 29.99
CA GLY A 59 -0.69 -20.14 29.86
C GLY A 59 0.13 -19.53 28.72
N GLU A 60 1.42 -19.88 28.61
CA GLU A 60 2.29 -19.48 27.52
C GLU A 60 1.78 -19.98 26.16
N GLN A 61 1.36 -21.25 26.08
CA GLN A 61 0.71 -21.78 24.88
C GLN A 61 -0.59 -21.03 24.54
N ALA A 62 -1.44 -20.74 25.53
CA ALA A 62 -2.67 -19.98 25.31
C ALA A 62 -2.41 -18.56 24.78
N LEU A 63 -1.36 -17.89 25.27
CA LEU A 63 -0.91 -16.59 24.75
C LEU A 63 -0.40 -16.70 23.31
N GLN A 64 0.44 -17.68 22.99
CA GLN A 64 0.93 -17.93 21.64
C GLN A 64 -0.22 -18.25 20.66
N PHE A 65 -1.21 -19.04 21.08
CA PHE A 65 -2.41 -19.30 20.26
C PHE A 65 -3.29 -18.05 20.09
N ALA A 66 -3.38 -17.17 21.09
CA ALA A 66 -4.10 -15.91 20.97
C ALA A 66 -3.39 -14.94 20.01
N GLU A 67 -2.06 -14.84 20.08
CA GLU A 67 -1.24 -14.05 19.17
C GLU A 67 -1.34 -14.58 17.73
N ALA A 68 -1.16 -15.89 17.53
CA ALA A 68 -1.31 -16.51 16.21
C ALA A 68 -2.71 -16.31 15.60
N ARG A 69 -3.77 -16.32 16.42
CA ARG A 69 -5.14 -15.98 15.99
C ARG A 69 -5.28 -14.51 15.59
N LYS A 70 -4.62 -13.59 16.32
CA LYS A 70 -4.61 -12.15 15.97
C LYS A 70 -3.90 -11.91 14.64
N LEU A 71 -2.70 -12.45 14.45
CA LEU A 71 -1.97 -12.37 13.17
C LEU A 71 -2.77 -13.01 12.03
N LYS A 72 -3.50 -14.11 12.29
CA LYS A 72 -4.39 -14.70 11.30
C LYS A 72 -5.52 -13.74 10.90
N SER A 73 -6.19 -13.10 11.87
CA SER A 73 -7.24 -12.10 11.59
C SER A 73 -6.71 -10.94 10.76
N GLU A 74 -5.55 -10.39 11.13
CA GLU A 74 -4.89 -9.31 10.39
C GLU A 74 -4.51 -9.74 8.97
N LEU A 75 -4.10 -10.98 8.77
CA LEU A 75 -3.83 -11.53 7.44
C LEU A 75 -5.11 -11.76 6.61
N GLU A 76 -6.20 -12.21 7.23
CA GLU A 76 -7.52 -12.36 6.59
C GLU A 76 -8.07 -10.98 6.16
N GLU A 77 -7.88 -9.94 6.97
CA GLU A 77 -8.22 -8.55 6.64
C GLU A 77 -7.39 -8.00 5.47
N ILE A 78 -6.07 -8.23 5.46
CA ILE A 78 -5.19 -7.84 4.34
C ILE A 78 -5.58 -8.61 3.06
N GLN A 79 -5.90 -9.90 3.16
CA GLN A 79 -6.32 -10.71 2.02
C GLN A 79 -7.64 -10.22 1.43
N ALA A 80 -8.62 -9.84 2.26
CA ALA A 80 -9.87 -9.25 1.81
C ALA A 80 -9.63 -7.93 1.06
N ALA A 81 -8.85 -7.00 1.65
CA ALA A 81 -8.52 -5.73 1.02
C ALA A 81 -7.78 -5.88 -0.33
N ILE A 82 -6.90 -6.89 -0.46
CA ILE A 82 -6.25 -7.22 -1.73
C ILE A 82 -7.26 -7.77 -2.75
N ALA A 83 -8.19 -8.63 -2.34
CA ALA A 83 -9.22 -9.16 -3.22
C ALA A 83 -10.16 -8.07 -3.75
N ASP A 84 -10.58 -7.14 -2.89
CA ASP A 84 -11.40 -5.98 -3.27
C ASP A 84 -10.63 -5.06 -4.24
N THR A 85 -9.37 -4.72 -3.91
CA THR A 85 -8.49 -3.91 -4.79
C THR A 85 -8.30 -4.58 -6.16
N LYS A 86 -8.14 -5.90 -6.19
CA LYS A 86 -8.01 -6.69 -7.42
C LYS A 86 -9.29 -6.64 -8.26
N ARG A 87 -10.47 -6.62 -7.62
CA ARG A 87 -11.77 -6.46 -8.28
C ARG A 87 -11.99 -5.06 -8.83
N GLU A 88 -11.56 -4.02 -8.11
CA GLU A 88 -11.57 -2.64 -8.61
C GLU A 88 -10.66 -2.48 -9.84
N ILE A 89 -9.44 -3.02 -9.80
CA ILE A 89 -8.50 -2.96 -10.92
C ILE A 89 -9.01 -3.78 -12.12
N ALA A 90 -9.56 -4.98 -11.92
CA ALA A 90 -10.22 -5.75 -12.97
C ALA A 90 -11.37 -4.96 -13.62
N THR A 91 -12.16 -4.26 -12.79
CA THR A 91 -13.27 -3.39 -13.21
C THR A 91 -12.77 -2.21 -14.04
N LEU A 92 -11.73 -1.50 -13.61
CA LEU A 92 -11.14 -0.40 -14.39
C LEU A 92 -10.57 -0.91 -15.72
N HIS A 93 -9.81 -2.02 -15.70
CA HIS A 93 -9.14 -2.55 -16.88
C HIS A 93 -10.13 -3.13 -17.91
N ARG A 94 -11.11 -3.95 -17.49
CA ARG A 94 -12.09 -4.55 -18.41
C ARG A 94 -12.98 -3.50 -19.07
N ASN A 95 -13.36 -2.45 -18.32
CA ASN A 95 -14.08 -1.31 -18.90
C ASN A 95 -13.17 -0.48 -19.84
N SER A 96 -11.89 -0.29 -19.51
CA SER A 96 -10.91 0.36 -20.40
C SER A 96 -10.80 -0.37 -21.75
N LEU A 97 -10.61 -1.70 -21.73
CA LEU A 97 -10.52 -2.51 -22.94
C LEU A 97 -11.80 -2.47 -23.79
N ARG A 98 -12.98 -2.51 -23.15
CA ARG A 98 -14.27 -2.50 -23.87
C ARG A 98 -14.56 -1.15 -24.52
N ASP A 99 -14.20 -0.06 -23.84
CA ASP A 99 -14.51 1.32 -24.25
C ASP A 99 -13.39 1.93 -25.12
N ARG A 100 -12.19 1.31 -25.16
CA ARG A 100 -10.86 1.86 -25.55
C ARG A 100 -10.42 3.12 -24.78
N ASN A 101 -11.38 3.87 -24.22
CA ASN A 101 -11.24 5.23 -23.76
C ASN A 101 -10.20 5.49 -22.65
N SER A 102 -9.90 4.56 -21.73
CA SER A 102 -9.09 4.96 -20.56
C SER A 102 -7.64 5.32 -20.92
N ILE A 103 -7.02 4.57 -21.83
CA ILE A 103 -5.69 4.89 -22.38
C ILE A 103 -5.77 6.19 -23.18
N HIS A 104 -6.90 6.42 -23.87
CA HIS A 104 -7.11 7.62 -24.66
C HIS A 104 -7.29 8.87 -23.78
N VAL A 105 -7.84 8.82 -22.55
CA VAL A 105 -8.05 10.05 -21.74
C VAL A 105 -6.75 10.82 -21.47
N THR A 106 -5.64 10.13 -21.18
CA THR A 106 -4.36 10.83 -20.90
C THR A 106 -3.71 11.40 -22.16
N ASP A 107 -3.96 10.80 -23.33
CA ASP A 107 -3.48 11.27 -24.63
C ASP A 107 -4.41 12.33 -25.25
N GLU A 108 -5.73 12.23 -25.09
CA GLU A 108 -6.73 13.26 -25.41
C GLU A 108 -6.47 14.55 -24.62
N LEU A 109 -6.17 14.45 -23.32
CA LEU A 109 -5.74 15.60 -22.52
C LEU A 109 -4.41 16.18 -23.01
N GLY A 110 -3.51 15.35 -23.55
CA GLY A 110 -2.28 15.80 -24.22
C GLY A 110 -2.56 16.55 -25.52
N ALA A 111 -3.45 16.01 -26.36
CA ALA A 111 -3.90 16.64 -27.60
C ALA A 111 -4.57 17.99 -27.32
N ILE A 112 -5.46 18.09 -26.33
CA ILE A 112 -6.07 19.37 -25.91
C ILE A 112 -5.01 20.43 -25.57
N VAL A 113 -3.92 20.05 -24.87
CA VAL A 113 -2.83 20.99 -24.58
C VAL A 113 -2.13 21.41 -25.89
N SER A 114 -1.76 20.46 -26.74
CA SER A 114 -1.11 20.72 -28.03
C SER A 114 -1.96 21.63 -28.94
N ASP A 115 -3.24 21.31 -29.12
CA ASP A 115 -4.18 22.06 -29.96
C ASP A 115 -4.39 23.48 -29.43
N THR A 116 -4.49 23.65 -28.10
CA THR A 116 -4.65 24.98 -27.49
C THR A 116 -3.35 25.80 -27.52
N GLU A 117 -2.18 25.17 -27.46
CA GLU A 117 -0.88 25.82 -27.68
C GLU A 117 -0.76 26.29 -29.14
N GLN A 118 -1.03 25.43 -30.13
CA GLN A 118 -0.97 25.77 -31.56
C GLN A 118 -2.01 26.83 -31.96
N ALA A 119 -3.23 26.77 -31.43
CA ALA A 119 -4.24 27.81 -31.62
C ALA A 119 -3.78 29.15 -31.02
N THR A 120 -3.11 29.13 -29.86
CA THR A 120 -2.57 30.33 -29.22
C THR A 120 -1.39 30.92 -30.03
N GLU A 121 -0.47 30.09 -30.52
CA GLU A 121 0.61 30.51 -31.42
C GLU A 121 0.07 31.18 -32.69
N THR A 122 -0.99 30.60 -33.27
CA THR A 122 -1.67 31.17 -34.45
C THR A 122 -2.30 32.54 -34.12
N ILE A 123 -2.99 32.68 -32.98
CA ILE A 123 -3.55 33.95 -32.52
C ILE A 123 -2.45 35.00 -32.32
N LEU A 124 -1.33 34.62 -31.69
CA LEU A 124 -0.20 35.51 -31.46
C LEU A 124 0.45 35.98 -32.77
N SER A 125 0.66 35.10 -33.74
CA SER A 125 1.22 35.45 -35.06
C SER A 125 0.32 36.39 -35.87
N VAL A 126 -1.01 36.19 -35.80
CA VAL A 126 -1.98 37.12 -36.39
C VAL A 126 -1.97 38.46 -35.66
N ALA A 127 -1.86 38.45 -34.32
CA ALA A 127 -1.76 39.67 -33.52
C ALA A 127 -0.50 40.49 -33.84
N GLU A 128 0.68 39.86 -33.97
CA GLU A 128 1.92 40.51 -34.42
C GLU A 128 1.76 41.15 -35.81
N THR A 129 1.08 40.47 -36.73
CA THR A 129 0.79 40.99 -38.07
C THR A 129 -0.10 42.25 -38.00
N ILE A 130 -1.10 42.25 -37.12
CA ILE A 130 -1.98 43.41 -36.90
C ILE A 130 -1.22 44.57 -36.25
N ASP A 131 -0.34 44.32 -35.27
CA ASP A 131 0.46 45.40 -34.64
C ASP A 131 1.38 46.08 -35.65
N GLN A 132 2.09 45.30 -36.48
CA GLN A 132 2.97 45.86 -37.51
C GLN A 132 2.18 46.71 -38.52
N GLN A 133 1.03 46.22 -38.99
CA GLN A 133 0.16 46.98 -39.90
C GLN A 133 -0.39 48.25 -39.25
N ALA A 134 -0.81 48.18 -37.98
CA ALA A 134 -1.30 49.33 -37.24
C ALA A 134 -0.18 50.35 -36.99
N GLY A 135 1.05 49.93 -36.69
CA GLY A 135 2.23 50.79 -36.58
C GLY A 135 2.55 51.53 -37.87
N ASP A 136 2.49 50.85 -39.02
CA ASP A 136 2.65 51.48 -40.34
C ASP A 136 1.56 52.54 -40.62
N LEU A 137 0.31 52.25 -40.22
CA LEU A 137 -0.81 53.20 -40.31
C LEU A 137 -0.64 54.40 -39.37
N VAL A 138 -0.18 54.21 -38.13
CA VAL A 138 0.14 55.30 -37.18
C VAL A 138 1.26 56.20 -37.73
N ALA A 139 2.22 55.66 -38.47
CA ALA A 139 3.27 56.44 -39.12
C ALA A 139 2.79 57.24 -40.34
N ALA A 140 1.80 56.72 -41.07
CA ALA A 140 1.29 57.32 -42.31
C ALA A 140 0.11 58.31 -42.11
N LEU A 141 -0.78 58.05 -41.15
CA LEU A 141 -2.03 58.78 -40.94
C LEU A 141 -1.91 59.91 -39.90
N ARG A 142 -2.90 60.81 -39.85
CA ARG A 142 -2.93 61.94 -38.91
C ARG A 142 -4.34 62.29 -38.45
N GLY A 143 -4.44 62.89 -37.26
CA GLY A 143 -5.73 63.17 -36.63
C GLY A 143 -6.46 61.87 -36.27
N ALA A 144 -7.80 61.91 -36.30
CA ALA A 144 -8.64 60.80 -35.82
C ALA A 144 -8.34 59.43 -36.46
N GLU A 145 -7.87 59.39 -37.71
CA GLU A 145 -7.50 58.15 -38.40
C GLU A 145 -6.20 57.52 -37.83
N GLY A 146 -5.24 58.36 -37.43
CA GLY A 146 -4.02 57.93 -36.74
C GLY A 146 -4.24 57.62 -35.25
N ASP A 147 -5.25 58.25 -34.63
CA ASP A 147 -5.68 57.90 -33.28
C ASP A 147 -6.35 56.52 -33.27
N LEU A 148 -7.25 56.23 -34.21
CA LEU A 148 -7.85 54.89 -34.39
C LEU A 148 -6.80 53.80 -34.64
N ALA A 149 -5.76 54.08 -35.43
CA ALA A 149 -4.67 53.11 -35.65
C ALA A 149 -3.88 52.81 -34.36
N ARG A 150 -3.77 53.79 -33.44
CA ARG A 150 -3.14 53.63 -32.12
C ARG A 150 -4.02 52.83 -31.17
N ASP A 151 -5.33 53.04 -31.20
CA ASP A 151 -6.30 52.26 -30.42
C ASP A 151 -6.25 50.77 -30.83
N ILE A 152 -6.03 50.47 -32.12
CA ILE A 152 -5.80 49.09 -32.61
C ILE A 152 -4.54 48.49 -31.99
N GLN A 153 -3.40 49.20 -31.94
CA GLN A 153 -2.20 48.70 -31.27
C GLN A 153 -2.45 48.42 -29.78
N GLU A 154 -3.17 49.30 -29.06
CA GLU A 154 -3.52 49.07 -27.65
C GLU A 154 -4.44 47.84 -27.48
N HIS A 155 -5.34 47.58 -28.43
CA HIS A 155 -6.13 46.34 -28.44
C HIS A 155 -5.27 45.09 -28.69
N VAL A 156 -4.26 45.16 -29.56
CA VAL A 156 -3.33 44.05 -29.79
C VAL A 156 -2.46 43.76 -28.56
N VAL A 157 -1.97 44.79 -27.86
CA VAL A 157 -1.26 44.59 -26.57
C VAL A 157 -2.11 43.79 -25.57
N ARG A 158 -3.42 44.08 -25.51
CA ARG A 158 -4.34 43.34 -24.63
C ARG A 158 -4.59 41.89 -25.08
N ILE A 159 -4.42 41.56 -26.35
CA ILE A 159 -4.43 40.18 -26.84
C ILE A 159 -3.17 39.45 -26.33
N PHE A 160 -1.99 40.05 -26.46
CA PHE A 160 -0.74 39.48 -25.92
C PHE A 160 -0.83 39.21 -24.41
N GLU A 161 -1.36 40.16 -23.63
CA GLU A 161 -1.58 40.00 -22.19
C GLU A 161 -2.56 38.87 -21.85
N ALA A 162 -3.64 38.71 -22.62
CA ALA A 162 -4.63 37.65 -22.41
C ALA A 162 -4.08 36.25 -22.76
N CYS A 163 -3.38 36.11 -23.88
CA CYS A 163 -2.75 34.87 -24.32
C CYS A 163 -1.68 34.37 -23.33
N ASN A 164 -0.99 35.26 -22.62
CA ASN A 164 0.01 34.91 -21.61
C ASN A 164 -0.56 34.09 -20.42
N PHE A 165 -1.88 34.09 -20.20
CA PHE A 165 -2.52 33.23 -19.19
C PHE A 165 -2.73 31.77 -19.67
N GLN A 166 -2.65 31.51 -20.97
CA GLN A 166 -2.78 30.16 -21.53
C GLN A 166 -1.57 29.28 -21.17
N ASP A 167 -0.34 29.80 -21.20
CA ASP A 167 0.88 29.08 -20.79
C ASP A 167 0.76 28.49 -19.36
N LEU A 168 0.32 29.30 -18.39
CA LEU A 168 0.07 28.83 -17.03
C LEU A 168 -1.01 27.72 -16.96
N THR A 169 -1.94 27.71 -17.90
CA THR A 169 -3.02 26.71 -17.99
C THR A 169 -2.50 25.42 -18.63
N GLY A 170 -1.77 25.50 -19.74
CA GLY A 170 -1.07 24.37 -20.36
C GLY A 170 -0.15 23.66 -19.37
N GLN A 171 0.74 24.40 -18.70
CA GLN A 171 1.62 23.86 -17.65
C GLN A 171 0.87 23.18 -16.49
N ARG A 172 -0.35 23.62 -16.14
CA ARG A 172 -1.18 22.98 -15.12
C ARG A 172 -1.79 21.68 -15.62
N ILE A 173 -2.31 21.66 -16.84
CA ILE A 173 -2.89 20.46 -17.45
C ILE A 173 -1.78 19.41 -17.65
N THR A 174 -0.62 19.78 -18.17
CA THR A 174 0.55 18.89 -18.32
C THR A 174 0.98 18.25 -16.99
N LYS A 175 0.90 18.97 -15.86
CA LYS A 175 1.14 18.39 -14.52
C LYS A 175 0.06 17.38 -14.10
N VAL A 176 -1.20 17.63 -14.44
CA VAL A 176 -2.31 16.69 -14.19
C VAL A 176 -2.15 15.43 -15.06
N VAL A 177 -1.84 15.58 -16.34
CA VAL A 177 -1.57 14.46 -17.26
C VAL A 177 -0.40 13.61 -16.76
N GLY A 178 0.71 14.24 -16.34
CA GLY A 178 1.84 13.53 -15.74
C GLY A 178 1.48 12.75 -14.47
N ALA A 179 0.60 13.30 -13.62
CA ALA A 179 0.10 12.59 -12.43
C ALA A 179 -0.82 11.41 -12.79
N LEU A 180 -1.66 11.55 -13.83
CA LEU A 180 -2.50 10.46 -14.33
C LEU A 180 -1.65 9.33 -14.93
N LYS A 181 -0.67 9.64 -15.78
CA LYS A 181 0.26 8.64 -16.34
C LYS A 181 1.05 7.90 -15.26
N PHE A 182 1.49 8.60 -14.20
CA PHE A 182 2.12 7.95 -13.05
C PHE A 182 1.20 6.95 -12.31
N ILE A 183 -0.10 7.26 -12.17
CA ILE A 183 -1.10 6.35 -11.61
C ILE A 183 -1.29 5.14 -12.54
N GLU A 184 -1.42 5.39 -13.84
CA GLU A 184 -1.62 4.39 -14.89
C GLU A 184 -0.50 3.35 -14.92
N GLU A 185 0.77 3.78 -14.97
CA GLU A 185 1.95 2.91 -14.82
C GLU A 185 1.94 2.13 -13.49
N ARG A 186 1.39 2.72 -12.40
CA ARG A 186 1.39 2.07 -11.09
C ARG A 186 0.34 0.96 -11.03
N VAL A 187 -0.80 1.14 -11.68
CA VAL A 187 -1.82 0.11 -11.89
C VAL A 187 -1.27 -1.00 -12.78
N GLU A 188 -0.61 -0.68 -13.90
CA GLU A 188 0.06 -1.66 -14.77
C GLU A 188 1.04 -2.55 -13.99
N ARG A 189 1.96 -1.93 -13.24
CA ARG A 189 2.88 -2.66 -12.35
C ARG A 189 2.19 -3.49 -11.26
N MET A 190 0.97 -3.15 -10.84
CA MET A 190 0.19 -3.99 -9.92
C MET A 190 -0.41 -5.20 -10.65
N MET A 191 -0.89 -5.02 -11.88
CA MET A 191 -1.37 -6.12 -12.72
C MET A 191 -0.26 -7.15 -12.99
N ASP A 192 0.94 -6.69 -13.35
CA ASP A 192 2.11 -7.56 -13.56
C ASP A 192 2.44 -8.42 -12.34
N ILE A 193 2.44 -7.82 -11.14
CA ILE A 193 2.74 -8.50 -9.87
C ILE A 193 1.76 -9.66 -9.60
N TRP A 194 0.51 -9.56 -10.06
CA TRP A 194 -0.51 -10.59 -9.87
C TRP A 194 -0.63 -11.58 -11.04
N GLY A 195 0.29 -11.55 -12.00
CA GLY A 195 0.34 -12.50 -13.13
C GLY A 195 -0.09 -11.93 -14.48
N GLY A 196 -0.18 -10.60 -14.63
CA GLY A 196 -0.64 -9.95 -15.85
C GLY A 196 -2.15 -10.12 -16.05
N LEU A 197 -2.60 -10.16 -17.31
CA LEU A 197 -4.03 -10.24 -17.68
C LEU A 197 -4.70 -11.51 -17.12
N ASP A 198 -4.08 -12.67 -17.35
CA ASP A 198 -4.50 -13.99 -16.85
C ASP A 198 -4.72 -14.00 -15.32
N GLY A 199 -4.01 -13.12 -14.59
CA GLY A 199 -4.17 -12.93 -13.16
C GLY A 199 -5.57 -12.48 -12.74
N PHE A 200 -6.39 -11.92 -13.63
CA PHE A 200 -7.71 -11.35 -13.33
C PHE A 200 -8.90 -12.06 -14.00
N ASP A 201 -8.68 -13.15 -14.72
CA ASP A 201 -9.75 -13.87 -15.43
C ASP A 201 -10.84 -14.39 -14.48
N ASP A 202 -10.44 -14.92 -13.33
CA ASP A 202 -11.34 -15.41 -12.26
C ASP A 202 -12.06 -14.29 -11.48
N VAL A 203 -11.85 -13.01 -11.82
CA VAL A 203 -12.38 -11.86 -11.09
C VAL A 203 -13.61 -11.28 -11.79
N GLU A 204 -14.75 -11.26 -11.08
CA GLU A 204 -15.98 -10.62 -11.54
C GLU A 204 -15.85 -9.09 -11.51
N ALA A 205 -15.40 -8.53 -12.63
CA ALA A 205 -15.41 -7.09 -12.91
C ALA A 205 -16.84 -6.59 -13.18
N GLU A 206 -17.16 -5.40 -12.68
CA GLU A 206 -18.46 -4.77 -12.95
C GLU A 206 -18.44 -4.04 -14.30
N GLU A 207 -19.42 -4.30 -15.16
CA GLU A 207 -19.53 -3.59 -16.43
C GLU A 207 -20.20 -2.23 -16.25
N ARG A 208 -19.55 -1.17 -16.75
CA ARG A 208 -20.21 0.14 -16.87
C ARG A 208 -21.31 0.05 -17.94
N PRO A 209 -22.48 0.68 -17.72
CA PRO A 209 -23.47 0.83 -18.78
C PRO A 209 -22.85 1.59 -19.96
N ALA A 210 -23.24 1.21 -21.19
CA ALA A 210 -22.85 1.96 -22.38
C ALA A 210 -23.44 3.38 -22.35
N ARG A 211 -22.79 4.34 -23.01
CA ARG A 211 -23.38 5.66 -23.23
C ARG A 211 -24.52 5.51 -24.25
N GLU A 212 -25.65 6.17 -24.00
CA GLU A 212 -26.84 6.11 -24.87
C GLU A 212 -27.22 7.52 -25.36
N GLY A 213 -27.89 7.59 -26.52
CA GLY A 213 -28.33 8.85 -27.13
C GLY A 213 -27.17 9.80 -27.41
N ASP A 214 -27.38 11.09 -27.18
CA ASP A 214 -26.41 12.16 -27.44
C ASP A 214 -25.08 11.93 -26.70
N ALA A 215 -25.08 11.26 -25.54
CA ALA A 215 -23.86 10.96 -24.78
C ALA A 215 -22.94 9.95 -25.50
N ALA A 216 -23.47 9.16 -26.45
CA ALA A 216 -22.68 8.28 -27.32
C ALA A 216 -21.99 9.04 -28.48
N LEU A 217 -22.39 10.28 -28.75
CA LEU A 217 -21.79 11.13 -29.79
C LEU A 217 -20.64 12.00 -29.24
N LEU A 218 -20.50 12.08 -27.91
CA LEU A 218 -19.46 12.85 -27.22
C LEU A 218 -18.13 12.08 -27.20
N ASN A 219 -17.26 12.42 -28.15
CA ASN A 219 -15.88 11.94 -28.26
C ASN A 219 -14.90 13.06 -27.87
N GLY A 220 -13.68 12.69 -27.50
CA GLY A 220 -12.57 13.65 -27.33
C GLY A 220 -12.09 14.23 -28.67
N PRO A 221 -11.05 15.09 -28.66
CA PRO A 221 -10.39 15.51 -29.88
C PRO A 221 -9.83 14.31 -30.65
N ALA A 222 -9.77 14.43 -31.97
CA ALA A 222 -9.21 13.39 -32.81
C ALA A 222 -7.70 13.22 -32.53
N LEU A 223 -7.29 12.01 -32.15
CA LEU A 223 -5.88 11.65 -32.05
C LEU A 223 -5.33 11.26 -33.42
N ASP A 224 -4.05 11.57 -33.67
CA ASP A 224 -3.35 11.22 -34.90
C ASP A 224 -3.46 9.72 -35.22
N GLY A 225 -4.02 9.41 -36.40
CA GLY A 225 -4.18 8.02 -36.87
C GLY A 225 -5.39 7.27 -36.30
N ALA A 226 -6.32 7.93 -35.60
CA ALA A 226 -7.55 7.29 -35.12
C ALA A 226 -8.47 6.82 -36.27
N GLU A 227 -8.76 5.51 -36.33
CA GLU A 227 -9.71 4.94 -37.29
C GLU A 227 -11.12 5.51 -37.09
N GLY A 228 -11.76 5.95 -38.19
CA GLY A 228 -13.13 6.45 -38.18
C GLY A 228 -13.29 7.96 -37.95
N VAL A 229 -12.18 8.69 -37.77
CA VAL A 229 -12.18 10.17 -37.89
C VAL A 229 -12.21 10.53 -39.38
N ALA A 230 -13.17 11.35 -39.78
CA ALA A 230 -13.20 11.95 -41.12
C ALA A 230 -12.12 13.03 -41.23
N SER A 231 -11.34 13.02 -42.31
CA SER A 231 -10.37 14.09 -42.58
C SER A 231 -11.07 15.38 -42.99
N GLN A 232 -10.37 16.53 -42.95
CA GLN A 232 -10.93 17.78 -43.46
C GLN A 232 -11.30 17.67 -44.94
N ASP A 233 -10.50 16.97 -45.74
CA ASP A 233 -10.78 16.70 -47.16
C ASP A 233 -12.08 15.88 -47.35
N ASP A 234 -12.35 14.91 -46.46
CA ASP A 234 -13.61 14.13 -46.48
C ASP A 234 -14.83 15.00 -46.09
N ILE A 235 -14.64 15.97 -45.20
CA ILE A 235 -15.67 16.91 -44.77
C ILE A 235 -15.97 17.91 -45.89
N ASP A 236 -14.93 18.49 -46.51
CA ASP A 236 -15.09 19.46 -47.58
C ASP A 236 -15.79 18.81 -48.80
N ALA A 237 -15.46 17.55 -49.11
CA ALA A 237 -16.12 16.75 -50.15
C ALA A 237 -17.61 16.40 -49.88
N LEU A 238 -18.15 16.71 -48.69
CA LEU A 238 -19.58 16.60 -48.39
C LEU A 238 -20.37 17.88 -48.69
N PHE A 239 -19.70 19.01 -48.95
CA PHE A 239 -20.31 20.32 -49.16
C PHE A 239 -20.11 20.92 -50.58
N ASP A 240 -19.27 20.29 -51.41
CA ASP A 240 -19.06 20.59 -52.85
C ASP A 240 -19.98 19.79 -53.80
#